data_AF-A0A926V900-F1
#
_entry.id   AF-A0A926V900-F1
#
_cell.length_a   1.000
_cell.length_b   1.000
_cell.length_c   1.000
_cell.angle_alpha   90.00
_cell.angle_beta   90.00
_cell.angle_gamma   90.00
#
_symmetry.space_group_name_H-M   'P 1'
#
loop_
_entity.id
_entity.type
_entity.pdbx_description
1 polymer ?
#
loop_
_entity_poly.entity_id
_entity_poly.type
_entity_poly.pdbx_seq_one_letter_code
_entity_poly.pdbx_strand_id
1 'polypeptide(L)' 'MVRIKVVIEDEQGNILRQSEAQPLNLGQQTLHEIEGVVESWRQQVLPEIEAELLHQAQQKFTQDKKTQESSCAMEPER' A
#
# COMPACT_ATOMS: atom_id res chain seq x y z
N MET A 1 1.00 -0.76 -26.51
CA MET A 1 1.11 -1.42 -25.19
C MET A 1 1.43 -0.35 -24.18
N VAL A 2 0.63 -0.23 -23.12
CA VAL A 2 0.93 0.65 -21.99
C VAL A 2 1.38 -0.19 -20.79
N ARG A 3 2.00 0.46 -19.81
CA ARG A 3 2.36 -0.19 -18.55
C ARG A 3 1.78 0.60 -17.40
N ILE A 4 1.33 -0.10 -16.37
CA ILE A 4 0.78 0.47 -15.15
C ILE A 4 1.55 -0.05 -13.94
N LYS A 5 1.72 0.80 -12.93
CA LYS A 5 2.35 0.44 -11.65
C LYS A 5 1.62 1.18 -10.52
N VAL A 6 1.70 0.62 -9.32
CA VAL A 6 1.24 1.24 -8.09
C VAL A 6 2.44 1.82 -7.36
N VAL A 7 2.29 3.04 -6.85
CA VAL A 7 3.25 3.68 -5.94
C VAL A 7 2.47 4.09 -4.69
N ILE A 8 2.99 3.73 -3.53
CA ILE A 8 2.48 4.16 -2.22
C ILE A 8 3.53 5.09 -1.64
N GLU A 9 3.13 6.32 -1.32
CA GLU A 9 3.98 7.36 -0.76
C GLU A 9 3.43 7.82 0.59
N ASP A 10 4.33 8.24 1.48
CA ASP A 10 3.93 8.95 2.69
C ASP A 10 3.64 10.44 2.39
N GLU A 11 3.19 11.17 3.40
CA GLU A 11 2.87 12.60 3.27
C GLU A 11 4.08 13.49 2.94
N GLN A 12 5.30 12.97 3.06
CA GLN A 12 6.55 13.66 2.72
C GLN A 12 7.02 13.32 1.30
N GLY A 13 6.29 12.46 0.58
CA GLY A 13 6.64 11.98 -0.75
C GLY A 13 7.67 10.85 -0.75
N ASN A 14 7.96 10.22 0.41
CA ASN A 14 8.83 9.06 0.43
C ASN A 14 8.06 7.83 -0.07
N ILE A 15 8.65 7.12 -1.03
CA ILE A 15 8.07 5.89 -1.57
C ILE A 15 8.18 4.79 -0.50
N LEU A 16 7.03 4.40 0.04
CA LEU A 16 6.91 3.27 0.95
C LEU A 16 6.94 1.94 0.18
N ARG A 17 6.31 1.92 -1.01
CA ARG A 17 6.28 0.74 -1.88
C ARG A 17 6.05 1.14 -3.33
N GLN A 18 6.66 0.38 -4.23
CA GLN A 18 6.40 0.45 -5.67
C GLN A 18 6.21 -0.96 -6.22
N SER A 19 5.13 -1.19 -6.97
CA SER A 19 4.93 -2.43 -7.70
C SER A 19 5.77 -2.47 -8.97
N GLU A 20 6.00 -3.66 -9.51
CA GLU A 20 6.52 -3.78 -10.86
C GLU A 20 5.53 -3.21 -11.88
N ALA A 21 6.07 -2.71 -13.00
CA ALA A 21 5.27 -2.21 -14.09
C ALA A 21 4.68 -3.38 -14.88
N GLN A 22 3.36 -3.51 -14.85
CA GLN A 22 2.63 -4.57 -15.54
C GLN A 22 2.09 -4.07 -16.89
N PRO A 23 2.13 -4.89 -17.95
CA PRO A 23 1.51 -4.52 -19.23
C PRO A 23 -0.01 -4.48 -19.08
N LEU A 24 -0.63 -3.46 -19.65
CA LEU A 24 -2.09 -3.32 -19.71
C LEU A 24 -2.53 -3.23 -21.17
N ASN A 25 -3.55 -4.03 -21.54
CA ASN A 25 -4.11 -4.06 -22.88
C ASN A 25 -5.34 -3.14 -22.95
N LEU A 26 -5.22 -2.02 -23.64
CA LEU A 26 -6.28 -1.01 -23.78
C LEU A 26 -7.26 -1.28 -24.94
N GLY A 27 -7.21 -2.47 -25.56
CA GLY A 27 -8.10 -2.80 -26.68
C GLY A 27 -7.89 -1.88 -27.88
N GLN A 28 -9.00 -1.39 -28.45
CA GLN A 28 -9.01 -0.41 -29.55
C GLN A 28 -8.77 1.03 -29.09
N GLN A 29 -8.53 1.25 -27.79
CA GLN A 29 -8.27 2.58 -27.21
C GLN A 29 -9.45 3.55 -27.37
N THR A 30 -10.67 3.02 -27.44
CA THR A 30 -11.87 3.83 -27.26
C THR A 30 -12.01 4.24 -25.79
N LEU A 31 -12.71 5.35 -25.52
CA LEU A 31 -12.95 5.81 -24.15
C LEU A 31 -13.52 4.69 -23.28
N HIS A 32 -14.55 3.99 -23.78
CA HIS A 32 -15.24 2.93 -23.04
C HIS A 32 -14.32 1.75 -22.70
N GLU A 33 -13.46 1.32 -23.63
CA GLU A 33 -12.51 0.23 -23.36
C GLU A 33 -11.43 0.66 -22.38
N ILE A 34 -10.91 1.88 -22.49
CA ILE A 34 -9.92 2.41 -21.56
C ILE A 34 -10.50 2.45 -20.14
N GLU A 35 -11.71 3.01 -19.99
CA GLU A 35 -12.41 3.06 -18.71
C GLU A 35 -12.64 1.66 -18.13
N GLY A 36 -13.15 0.73 -18.94
CA GLY A 36 -13.42 -0.63 -18.50
C GLY A 36 -12.17 -1.38 -18.06
N VAL A 37 -11.07 -1.24 -18.81
CA VAL A 37 -9.79 -1.89 -18.49
C VAL A 37 -9.18 -1.29 -17.22
N VAL A 38 -9.18 0.03 -17.08
CA VAL A 38 -8.63 0.71 -15.89
C VAL A 38 -9.48 0.39 -14.66
N GLU A 39 -10.80 0.36 -14.79
CA GLU A 39 -11.70 0.00 -13.69
C GLU A 39 -11.52 -1.45 -13.25
N SER A 40 -11.39 -2.38 -14.21
CA SER A 40 -11.12 -3.79 -13.91
C SER A 40 -9.79 -3.97 -13.18
N TRP A 41 -8.74 -3.27 -13.62
CA TRP A 41 -7.44 -3.29 -12.96
C TRP A 41 -7.53 -2.70 -11.54
N ARG A 42 -8.26 -1.59 -11.37
CA ARG A 42 -8.47 -0.95 -10.06
C ARG A 42 -9.15 -1.91 -9.07
N GLN A 43 -10.19 -2.62 -9.51
CA GLN A 43 -10.91 -3.59 -8.67
C GLN A 43 -10.03 -4.77 -8.23
N GLN A 44 -9.06 -5.17 -9.07
CA GLN A 44 -8.12 -6.24 -8.75
C GLN A 44 -7.05 -5.78 -7.75
N VAL A 45 -6.50 -4.57 -7.95
CA VAL A 45 -5.32 -4.14 -7.19
C VAL A 45 -5.66 -3.48 -5.85
N LEU A 46 -6.82 -2.84 -5.73
CA LEU A 46 -7.20 -2.12 -4.50
C LEU A 46 -7.25 -3.02 -3.25
N PRO A 47 -7.84 -4.23 -3.29
CA PRO A 47 -7.86 -5.11 -2.11
C PRO A 47 -6.46 -5.49 -1.63
N GLU A 48 -5.51 -5.70 -2.53
CA GLU A 48 -4.12 -6.02 -2.18
C GLU A 48 -3.42 -4.81 -1.52
N ILE A 49 -3.65 -3.60 -2.05
CA ILE A 49 -3.14 -2.36 -1.45
C ILE A 49 -3.73 -2.15 -0.05
N GLU A 50 -5.04 -2.36 0.11
CA GLU A 50 -5.71 -2.21 1.40
C GLU A 50 -5.16 -3.20 2.44
N ALA A 51 -5.05 -4.48 2.09
CA ALA A 51 -4.51 -5.50 2.97
C ALA A 51 -3.09 -5.18 3.42
N GLU A 52 -2.24 -4.70 2.51
CA GLU A 52 -0.88 -4.27 2.83
C GLU A 52 -0.86 -3.09 3.81
N LEU A 53 -1.62 -2.04 3.54
CA LEU A 53 -1.67 -0.85 4.38
C LEU A 53 -2.20 -1.17 5.79
N LEU A 54 -3.22 -2.01 5.88
CA LEU A 54 -3.74 -2.50 7.16
C LEU A 54 -2.69 -3.32 7.91
N HIS A 55 -1.94 -4.18 7.22
CA HIS A 55 -0.87 -4.96 7.83
C HIS A 55 0.23 -4.05 8.41
N GLN A 56 0.67 -3.04 7.66
CA GLN A 56 1.67 -2.07 8.11
C GLN A 56 1.18 -1.28 9.34
N ALA A 57 -0.08 -0.83 9.32
CA ALA A 57 -0.68 -0.14 10.45
C ALA A 57 -0.74 -1.02 11.70
N GLN A 58 -1.11 -2.30 11.55
CA GLN A 58 -1.16 -3.26 12.66
C GLN A 58 0.23 -3.56 13.24
N GLN A 59 1.23 -3.74 12.38
CA GLN A 59 2.62 -3.95 12.81
C GLN A 59 3.12 -2.75 13.62
N LYS A 60 2.89 -1.53 13.13
CA LYS A 60 3.27 -0.29 13.81
C LYS A 60 2.60 -0.18 15.18
N PHE A 61 1.29 -0.40 15.25
CA PHE A 61 0.56 -0.40 16.51
C PHE A 61 1.11 -1.41 17.53
N THR A 62 1.44 -2.63 17.07
CA THR A 62 2.00 -3.69 17.92
C THR A 62 3.40 -3.33 18.42
N GLN A 63 4.23 -2.74 17.56
CA GLN A 63 5.58 -2.29 17.88
C GLN A 63 5.56 -1.18 18.94
N ASP A 64 4.65 -0.20 18.78
CA ASP A 64 4.49 0.92 19.70
C ASP A 64 4.06 0.43 21.10
N LYS A 65 3.14 -0.55 21.15
CA LYS A 65 2.70 -1.16 22.42
C LYS A 65 3.81 -1.90 23.16
N LYS A 66 4.61 -2.71 22.46
CA LYS A 66 5.77 -3.41 23.06
C LYS A 66 6.82 -2.43 23.59
N THR A 67 7.05 -1.34 22.87
CA THR A 67 8.02 -0.31 23.27
C THR A 67 7.54 0.42 24.53
N GLN A 68 6.24 0.67 24.65
CA GLN A 68 5.64 1.30 25.82
C GLN A 68 5.69 0.41 27.07
N GLU A 69 5.47 -0.91 26.93
CA GLU A 69 5.58 -1.87 28.04
C GLU A 69 7.04 -2.04 28.52
N SER A 70 8.01 -2.00 27.60
CA SER A 70 9.44 -2.10 27.94
C SER A 70 9.98 -0.84 28.63
N SER A 71 9.39 0.33 28.38
CA SER A 71 9.74 1.60 29.01
C SER A 71 9.28 1.69 30.48
N CYS A 72 8.18 1.01 30.84
CA CYS A 72 7.64 0.99 32.20
C CYS A 72 8.36 -0.01 33.14
N ALA A 73 9.21 -0.90 32.60
CA ALA A 73 9.89 -1.95 33.35
C ALA A 73 11.28 -1.55 33.90
N MET A 74 11.68 -0.27 33.79
CA MET A 74 12.97 0.23 34.29
C MET A 74 12.83 1.45 35.21
N GLU A 75 12.16 1.30 36.35
CA GLU A 75 12.45 2.13 37.53
C GLU A 75 12.96 1.20 38.65
N PRO A 76 14.25 1.26 39.05
CA PRO A 76 14.71 0.53 40.21
C PRO A 76 14.23 1.25 41.48
N GLU A 77 13.49 0.54 42.34
CA GLU A 77 13.16 0.98 43.69
C GLU A 77 14.46 1.40 44.42
N ARG A 78 14.52 2.67 44.82
CA ARG A 78 15.51 3.20 45.77
C ARG A 78 14.80 3.86 46.93
#